data_AF-A0A7K6GFG0-F1
#
_entry.id   AF-A0A7K6GFG0-F1
#
_cell.length_a   1.000
_cell.length_b   1.000
_cell.length_c   1.000
_cell.angle_alpha   90.00
_cell.angle_beta   90.00
_cell.angle_gamma   90.00
#
_symmetry.space_group_name_H-M   'P 1'
#
loop_
_entity.id
_entity.type
_entity.pdbx_description
1 polymer ?
#
loop_
_entity_poly.entity_id
_entity_poly.type
_entity_poly.pdbx_seq_one_letter_code
_entity_poly.pdbx_strand_id
1 'polypeptide(L)'
;TSGGVCDDCQHNTMGRHCHLCKPFYYRHPRSDIRSPTACAPCDCDPAGSLDGGACDGHTDVALGMIAGQCRCKENVAGPRCDRCQHGAYGLSHGDPQGCQLCRCDPRGTVAGSSPCDPISGDCYCKRFVAGRSCSQCVPEFWGLSYDLGGCRPC
;
A
#
# COMPACT_ATOMS: atom_id res chain seq x y z
N THR A 1 36.46 -28.58 11.90
CA THR A 1 35.48 -27.76 11.16
C THR A 1 34.19 -28.57 11.07
N SER A 2 33.14 -28.17 11.79
CA SER A 2 31.88 -28.92 11.78
C SER A 2 31.03 -28.48 10.58
N GLY A 3 30.71 -29.40 9.67
CA GLY A 3 29.90 -29.17 8.46
C GLY A 3 28.48 -29.74 8.57
N GLY A 4 27.97 -29.93 9.79
CA GLY A 4 26.64 -30.47 10.02
C GLY A 4 25.54 -29.58 9.44
N VAL A 5 24.52 -30.20 8.86
CA VAL A 5 23.32 -29.53 8.34
C VAL A 5 22.14 -30.04 9.14
N CYS A 6 21.27 -29.12 9.57
CA CYS A 6 20.02 -29.50 10.22
C CYS A 6 19.02 -29.96 9.17
N ASP A 7 18.44 -31.14 9.38
CA ASP A 7 17.30 -31.63 8.62
C ASP A 7 15.99 -31.23 9.33
N ASP A 8 14.95 -30.93 8.54
CA ASP A 8 13.59 -30.59 8.99
C ASP A 8 13.49 -29.47 10.05
N CYS A 9 13.86 -28.25 9.66
CA CYS A 9 13.76 -27.07 10.51
C CYS A 9 12.32 -26.78 10.98
N GLN A 10 12.11 -26.85 12.29
CA GLN A 10 10.85 -26.56 12.99
C GLN A 10 10.63 -25.04 13.19
N HIS A 11 9.49 -24.65 13.77
CA HIS A 11 9.19 -23.27 14.19
C HIS A 11 9.30 -22.21 13.07
N ASN A 12 8.95 -22.59 11.84
CA ASN A 12 9.06 -21.73 10.66
C ASN A 12 10.47 -21.18 10.40
N THR A 13 11.49 -21.90 10.86
CA THR A 13 12.88 -21.60 10.57
C THR A 13 13.35 -22.31 9.29
N MET A 14 14.47 -21.86 8.73
CA MET A 14 15.10 -22.42 7.55
C MET A 14 16.62 -22.14 7.54
N GLY A 15 17.29 -22.61 6.48
CA GLY A 15 18.73 -22.51 6.30
C GLY A 15 19.47 -23.68 6.96
N ARG A 16 20.77 -23.81 6.67
CA ARG A 16 21.58 -25.00 7.04
C ARG A 16 21.63 -25.27 8.55
N HIS A 17 21.39 -24.24 9.37
CA HIS A 17 21.37 -24.32 10.82
C HIS A 17 20.07 -23.79 11.43
N CYS A 18 18.97 -23.75 10.66
CA CYS A 18 17.67 -23.27 11.13
C CYS A 18 17.71 -21.87 11.79
N HIS A 19 18.52 -20.96 11.25
CA HIS A 19 18.80 -19.65 11.85
C HIS A 19 18.09 -18.49 11.13
N LEU A 20 17.45 -18.78 10.00
CA LEU A 20 16.67 -17.83 9.21
C LEU A 20 15.18 -18.17 9.34
N CYS A 21 14.29 -17.21 9.08
CA CYS A 21 12.86 -17.49 9.01
C CYS A 21 12.44 -17.85 7.57
N LYS A 22 11.42 -18.71 7.45
CA LYS A 22 10.77 -19.05 6.18
C LYS A 22 10.19 -17.79 5.51
N PRO A 23 9.94 -17.77 4.18
CA PRO A 23 9.25 -16.65 3.55
C PRO A 23 7.88 -16.47 4.21
N PHE A 24 7.36 -15.23 4.23
CA PHE A 24 6.16 -14.85 4.98
C PHE A 24 6.30 -14.92 6.52
N TYR A 25 7.52 -15.09 7.03
CA TYR A 25 7.84 -14.97 8.45
C TYR A 25 9.04 -14.05 8.67
N TYR A 26 9.07 -13.38 9.82
CA TYR A 26 10.17 -12.52 10.25
C TYR A 26 10.66 -12.86 11.65
N ARG A 27 11.93 -12.55 11.91
CA ARG A 27 12.56 -12.75 13.22
C ARG A 27 11.96 -11.75 14.20
N HIS A 28 11.23 -12.25 15.18
CA HIS A 28 10.64 -11.40 16.21
C HIS A 28 11.76 -10.76 17.05
N PRO A 29 11.83 -9.42 17.20
CA PRO A 29 12.98 -8.73 17.79
C PRO A 29 13.31 -9.14 19.23
N ARG A 30 12.29 -9.59 19.98
CA ARG A 30 12.40 -9.94 21.40
C ARG A 30 12.53 -11.45 21.66
N SER A 31 12.53 -12.26 20.60
CA SER A 31 12.55 -13.73 20.72
C SER A 31 13.95 -14.29 20.45
N ASP A 32 14.35 -15.27 21.25
CA ASP A 32 15.49 -16.14 20.93
C ASP A 32 15.14 -17.01 19.72
N ILE A 33 16.11 -17.31 18.84
CA ILE A 33 15.88 -18.09 17.61
C ILE A 33 15.43 -19.54 17.89
N ARG A 34 15.74 -20.07 19.08
CA ARG A 34 15.33 -21.40 19.52
C ARG A 34 13.89 -21.41 20.05
N SER A 35 13.31 -20.24 20.29
CA SER A 35 11.91 -20.12 20.72
C SER A 35 10.97 -20.61 19.62
N PRO A 36 9.87 -21.31 19.96
CA PRO A 36 8.80 -21.62 19.01
C PRO A 36 8.19 -20.38 18.34
N THR A 37 8.32 -19.21 18.98
CA THR A 37 7.83 -17.91 18.50
C THR A 37 8.93 -17.04 17.89
N ALA A 38 10.07 -17.64 17.53
CA ALA A 38 11.20 -16.93 16.93
C ALA A 38 10.81 -16.27 15.59
N CYS A 39 10.06 -17.00 14.76
CA CYS A 39 9.60 -16.56 13.45
C CYS A 39 8.10 -16.26 13.50
N ALA A 40 7.77 -14.97 13.54
CA ALA A 40 6.40 -14.47 13.53
C ALA A 40 5.91 -14.30 12.09
N PRO A 41 4.63 -14.59 11.78
CA PRO A 41 4.10 -14.43 10.43
C PRO A 41 4.02 -12.94 10.05
N CYS A 42 4.24 -12.64 8.77
CA CYS A 42 4.00 -11.32 8.20
C CYS A 42 2.50 -10.97 8.25
N ASP A 43 2.19 -9.67 8.35
CA ASP A 43 0.80 -9.16 8.37
C ASP A 43 0.51 -8.24 7.17
N CYS A 44 1.15 -8.51 6.04
CA CYS A 44 1.05 -7.72 4.82
C CYS A 44 -0.17 -8.14 3.98
N ASP A 45 -0.89 -7.17 3.43
CA ASP A 45 -1.95 -7.41 2.46
C ASP A 45 -1.34 -7.82 1.11
N PRO A 46 -1.63 -9.02 0.59
CA PRO A 46 -1.04 -9.52 -0.65
C PRO A 46 -1.48 -8.72 -1.88
N ALA A 47 -2.64 -8.06 -1.85
CA ALA A 47 -3.11 -7.24 -2.97
C ALA A 47 -2.26 -5.99 -3.15
N GLY A 48 -1.81 -5.41 -2.03
CA GLY A 48 -1.05 -4.16 -2.00
C GLY A 48 0.45 -4.32 -1.79
N SER A 49 0.92 -5.51 -1.44
CA SER A 49 2.34 -5.78 -1.21
C SER A 49 3.04 -6.31 -2.46
N LEU A 50 4.34 -6.04 -2.56
CA LEU A 50 5.25 -6.76 -3.43
C LEU A 50 5.41 -8.21 -2.92
N ASP A 51 5.90 -9.09 -3.80
CA ASP A 51 6.25 -10.48 -3.48
C ASP A 51 5.11 -11.27 -2.78
N GLY A 52 3.86 -10.93 -3.09
CA GLY A 52 2.67 -11.63 -2.58
C GLY A 52 2.43 -11.47 -1.08
N GLY A 53 3.00 -10.44 -0.44
CA GLY A 53 2.85 -10.21 1.01
C GLY A 53 4.02 -10.71 1.87
N ALA A 54 5.16 -11.03 1.25
CA ALA A 54 6.39 -11.25 2.00
C ALA A 54 6.83 -9.93 2.67
N CYS A 55 7.34 -10.06 3.89
CA CYS A 55 7.92 -8.96 4.65
C CYS A 55 9.42 -9.18 4.84
N ASP A 56 10.12 -8.13 5.23
CA ASP A 56 11.53 -8.20 5.60
C ASP A 56 11.71 -9.23 6.74
N GLY A 57 12.42 -10.32 6.46
CA GLY A 57 12.54 -11.46 7.38
C GLY A 57 13.36 -11.18 8.64
N HIS A 58 14.15 -10.11 8.66
CA HIS A 58 14.96 -9.68 9.81
C HIS A 58 15.33 -8.20 9.66
N THR A 59 15.90 -7.63 10.72
CA THR A 59 16.43 -6.26 10.67
C THR A 59 17.89 -6.28 10.22
N ASP A 60 18.17 -5.56 9.15
CA ASP A 60 19.51 -5.24 8.68
C ASP A 60 19.53 -3.76 8.26
N VAL A 61 20.14 -2.92 9.08
CA VAL A 61 20.16 -1.47 8.87
C VAL A 61 20.99 -1.09 7.64
N ALA A 62 22.03 -1.87 7.31
CA ALA A 62 22.88 -1.58 6.15
C ALA A 62 22.13 -1.80 4.82
N LEU A 63 21.17 -2.73 4.82
CA LEU A 63 20.31 -3.03 3.67
C LEU A 63 18.94 -2.35 3.75
N GLY A 64 18.69 -1.55 4.79
CA GLY A 64 17.40 -0.89 5.01
C GLY A 64 16.25 -1.88 5.23
N MET A 65 16.53 -3.03 5.84
CA MET A 65 15.53 -4.03 6.21
C MET A 65 15.12 -3.87 7.67
N ILE A 66 13.82 -3.94 7.94
CA ILE A 66 13.26 -3.90 9.29
C ILE A 66 12.35 -5.10 9.47
N ALA A 67 12.66 -5.98 10.44
CA ALA A 67 11.92 -7.22 10.63
C ALA A 67 10.39 -6.99 10.70
N GLY A 68 9.64 -7.64 9.81
CA GLY A 68 8.19 -7.52 9.72
C GLY A 68 7.67 -6.39 8.82
N GLN A 69 8.55 -5.55 8.27
CA GLN A 69 8.15 -4.46 7.38
C GLN A 69 7.67 -4.99 6.02
N CYS A 70 6.46 -4.58 5.63
CA CYS A 70 5.90 -4.85 4.32
C CYS A 70 6.48 -3.90 3.26
N ARG A 71 6.68 -4.42 2.04
CA ARG A 71 7.09 -3.64 0.88
C ARG A 71 5.87 -3.41 0.00
N CYS A 72 5.33 -2.19 -0.01
CA CYS A 72 4.10 -1.90 -0.76
C CYS A 72 4.36 -1.68 -2.24
N LYS A 73 3.36 -2.01 -3.07
CA LYS A 73 3.29 -1.60 -4.47
C LYS A 73 3.23 -0.07 -4.57
N GLU A 74 3.58 0.45 -5.74
CA GLU A 74 3.85 1.88 -5.96
C GLU A 74 2.71 2.81 -5.52
N ASN A 75 1.44 2.44 -5.76
CA ASN A 75 0.29 3.28 -5.42
C ASN A 75 -0.40 2.87 -4.12
N VAL A 76 0.30 2.14 -3.25
CA VAL A 76 -0.24 1.58 -2.01
C VAL A 76 0.55 2.12 -0.82
N ALA A 77 -0.16 2.33 0.28
CA ALA A 77 0.39 2.85 1.52
C ALA A 77 -0.10 2.05 2.74
N GLY A 78 0.43 2.42 3.90
CA GLY A 78 0.10 1.78 5.18
C GLY A 78 1.12 0.72 5.59
N PRO A 79 1.22 0.41 6.88
CA PRO A 79 2.20 -0.55 7.41
C PRO A 79 1.96 -1.98 6.90
N ARG A 80 0.72 -2.28 6.51
CA ARG A 80 0.28 -3.56 5.96
C ARG A 80 0.06 -3.51 4.45
N CYS A 81 0.31 -2.38 3.79
CA CYS A 81 -0.02 -2.18 2.38
C CYS A 81 -1.50 -2.43 2.05
N ASP A 82 -2.39 -1.98 2.94
CA ASP A 82 -3.82 -2.30 2.96
C ASP A 82 -4.72 -1.19 2.41
N ARG A 83 -4.12 -0.10 1.91
CA ARG A 83 -4.86 1.06 1.40
C ARG A 83 -4.11 1.75 0.28
N CYS A 84 -4.86 2.41 -0.59
CA CYS A 84 -4.26 3.25 -1.62
C CYS A 84 -3.57 4.47 -1.02
N GLN A 85 -2.49 4.90 -1.68
CA GLN A 85 -1.86 6.17 -1.35
C GLN A 85 -2.79 7.36 -1.67
N HIS A 86 -2.44 8.54 -1.15
CA HIS A 86 -3.16 9.77 -1.45
C HIS A 86 -3.25 9.99 -2.97
N GLY A 87 -4.46 10.20 -3.50
CA GLY A 87 -4.65 10.38 -4.94
C GLY A 87 -4.66 9.08 -5.76
N ALA A 88 -4.80 7.93 -5.11
CA ALA A 88 -5.05 6.65 -5.76
C ALA A 88 -6.29 5.95 -5.18
N TYR A 89 -6.87 5.02 -5.94
CA TYR A 89 -8.09 4.30 -5.57
C TYR A 89 -8.10 2.85 -6.11
N GLY A 90 -8.98 2.04 -5.53
CA GLY A 90 -9.31 0.71 -6.06
C GLY A 90 -8.21 -0.33 -5.89
N LEU A 91 -7.80 -0.59 -4.64
CA LEU A 91 -6.79 -1.61 -4.32
C LEU A 91 -7.19 -2.98 -4.89
N SER A 92 -6.34 -3.57 -5.72
CA SER A 92 -6.60 -4.84 -6.40
C SER A 92 -5.35 -5.69 -6.55
N HIS A 93 -5.49 -7.00 -6.30
CA HIS A 93 -4.42 -7.97 -6.50
C HIS A 93 -3.94 -8.03 -7.96
N GLY A 94 -4.85 -7.80 -8.91
CA GLY A 94 -4.56 -7.81 -10.35
C GLY A 94 -3.86 -6.56 -10.86
N ASP A 95 -3.78 -5.50 -10.06
CA ASP A 95 -3.08 -4.27 -10.43
C ASP A 95 -1.59 -4.37 -10.02
N PRO A 96 -0.63 -4.29 -10.95
CA PRO A 96 0.80 -4.28 -10.64
C PRO A 96 1.22 -3.11 -9.73
N GLN A 97 0.52 -1.98 -9.80
CA GLN A 97 0.75 -0.81 -8.94
C GLN A 97 -0.12 -0.84 -7.68
N GLY A 98 -1.02 -1.83 -7.56
CA GLY A 98 -1.93 -2.04 -6.46
C GLY A 98 -3.17 -1.16 -6.53
N CYS A 99 -3.01 0.14 -6.78
CA CYS A 99 -4.10 1.09 -6.96
C CYS A 99 -3.93 1.93 -8.23
N GLN A 100 -5.04 2.46 -8.73
CA GLN A 100 -5.08 3.37 -9.88
C GLN A 100 -5.05 4.82 -9.42
N LEU A 101 -4.34 5.69 -10.14
CA LEU A 101 -4.34 7.12 -9.85
C LEU A 101 -5.71 7.77 -10.15
N CYS A 102 -6.13 8.69 -9.28
CA CYS A 102 -7.30 9.54 -9.51
C CYS A 102 -7.12 10.36 -10.79
N ARG A 103 -8.19 10.49 -11.60
CA ARG A 103 -8.20 11.30 -12.82
C ARG A 103 -9.15 12.50 -12.68
N CYS A 104 -8.81 13.39 -11.75
CA CYS A 104 -9.62 14.57 -11.42
C CYS A 104 -9.11 15.83 -12.12
N ASP A 105 -10.01 16.64 -12.66
CA ASP A 105 -9.68 17.97 -13.19
C ASP A 105 -9.40 18.92 -12.02
N PRO A 106 -8.18 19.47 -11.89
CA PRO A 106 -7.81 20.30 -10.75
C PRO A 106 -8.60 21.61 -10.68
N ARG A 107 -9.19 22.08 -11.79
CA ARG A 107 -10.06 23.27 -11.78
C ARG A 107 -11.35 23.00 -11.03
N GLY A 108 -11.90 21.80 -11.23
CA GLY A 108 -13.20 21.40 -10.71
C GLY A 108 -13.16 20.60 -9.41
N THR A 109 -11.97 20.24 -8.91
CA THR A 109 -11.81 19.41 -7.70
C THR A 109 -11.50 20.26 -6.48
N VAL A 110 -12.03 19.87 -5.32
CA VAL A 110 -11.70 20.54 -4.05
C VAL A 110 -10.22 20.36 -3.72
N ALA A 111 -9.58 21.43 -3.24
CA ALA A 111 -8.16 21.41 -2.85
C ALA A 111 -8.01 21.04 -1.36
N GLY A 112 -6.83 20.53 -0.98
CA GLY A 112 -6.45 20.30 0.42
C GLY A 112 -6.74 18.90 0.98
N SER A 113 -7.31 17.99 0.19
CA SER A 113 -7.56 16.58 0.56
C SER A 113 -7.10 15.62 -0.54
N SER A 114 -7.31 14.31 -0.34
CA SER A 114 -7.30 13.36 -1.47
C SER A 114 -8.26 13.88 -2.55
N PRO A 115 -7.87 13.90 -3.83
CA PRO A 115 -8.71 14.42 -4.90
C PRO A 115 -9.91 13.51 -5.22
N CYS A 116 -9.83 12.21 -4.88
CA CYS A 116 -10.91 11.25 -5.08
C CYS A 116 -11.07 10.27 -3.93
N ASP A 117 -12.23 9.59 -3.93
CA ASP A 117 -12.54 8.48 -3.03
C ASP A 117 -11.61 7.28 -3.29
N PRO A 118 -10.97 6.71 -2.25
CA PRO A 118 -9.98 5.65 -2.41
C PRO A 118 -10.59 4.30 -2.81
N ILE A 119 -11.91 4.15 -2.83
CA ILE A 119 -12.59 2.93 -3.25
C ILE A 119 -13.17 3.12 -4.65
N SER A 120 -14.02 4.12 -4.86
CA SER A 120 -14.72 4.31 -6.13
C SER A 120 -13.91 5.08 -7.18
N GLY A 121 -12.95 5.91 -6.74
CA GLY A 121 -12.22 6.83 -7.60
C GLY A 121 -13.01 8.05 -8.04
N ASP A 122 -14.18 8.29 -7.45
CA ASP A 122 -14.98 9.48 -7.74
C ASP A 122 -14.34 10.72 -7.13
N CYS A 123 -14.13 11.73 -7.96
CA CYS A 123 -13.48 12.96 -7.55
C CYS A 123 -14.41 13.82 -6.70
N TYR A 124 -13.84 14.49 -5.69
CA TYR A 124 -14.59 15.41 -4.85
C TYR A 124 -14.72 16.76 -5.54
N CYS A 125 -15.84 16.97 -6.23
CA CYS A 125 -16.05 18.15 -7.05
C CYS A 125 -16.40 19.41 -6.23
N LYS A 126 -15.94 20.56 -6.72
CA LYS A 126 -16.36 21.89 -6.27
C LYS A 126 -17.86 22.07 -6.53
N ARG A 127 -18.47 23.00 -5.78
CA ARG A 127 -19.87 23.36 -5.93
C ARG A 127 -20.14 23.90 -7.34
N PHE A 128 -21.10 23.33 -8.07
CA PHE A 128 -21.44 23.64 -9.48
C PHE A 128 -20.61 22.90 -10.54
N VAL A 129 -19.80 21.93 -10.13
CA VAL A 129 -19.07 21.02 -11.01
C VAL A 129 -19.60 19.59 -10.83
N ALA A 130 -19.61 18.82 -11.91
CA ALA A 130 -20.12 17.46 -11.98
C ALA A 130 -19.22 16.54 -12.85
N GLY A 131 -19.61 15.27 -12.87
CA GLY A 131 -18.89 14.18 -13.54
C GLY A 131 -17.86 13.53 -12.62
N ARG A 132 -17.55 12.26 -12.89
CA ARG A 132 -16.61 11.46 -12.10
C ARG A 132 -15.23 12.11 -11.95
N SER A 133 -14.80 12.85 -12.96
CA SER A 133 -13.51 13.57 -13.01
C SER A 133 -13.62 15.07 -12.69
N CYS A 134 -14.78 15.58 -12.27
CA CYS A 134 -15.02 17.01 -12.03
C CYS A 134 -14.66 17.92 -13.21
N SER A 135 -14.87 17.46 -14.44
CA SER A 135 -14.49 18.17 -15.66
C SER A 135 -15.66 18.86 -16.37
N GLN A 136 -16.85 18.84 -15.79
CA GLN A 136 -18.07 19.39 -16.40
C GLN A 136 -18.79 20.31 -15.42
N CYS A 137 -19.43 21.36 -15.92
CA CYS A 137 -20.34 22.16 -15.10
C CYS A 137 -21.68 21.43 -14.95
N VAL A 138 -22.37 21.67 -13.84
CA VAL A 138 -23.79 21.28 -13.71
C VAL A 138 -24.65 22.08 -14.70
N PRO A 139 -25.89 21.66 -15.00
CA PRO A 139 -26.82 22.45 -15.82
C PRO A 139 -26.98 23.89 -15.31
N GLU A 140 -27.16 24.85 -16.22
CA GLU A 140 -27.23 26.32 -15.95
C GLU A 140 -25.92 26.96 -15.46
N PHE A 141 -24.79 26.25 -15.54
CA PHE A 141 -23.46 26.78 -15.24
C PHE A 141 -22.48 26.54 -16.39
N TRP A 142 -21.47 27.41 -16.52
CA TRP A 142 -20.47 27.35 -17.58
C TRP A 142 -19.08 27.83 -17.10
N GLY A 143 -18.08 27.69 -17.97
CA GLY A 143 -16.76 28.28 -17.77
C GLY A 143 -15.94 27.65 -16.63
N LEU A 144 -15.69 26.34 -16.68
CA LEU A 144 -14.87 25.63 -15.70
C LEU A 144 -13.49 26.30 -15.51
N SER A 145 -13.22 26.74 -14.28
CA SER A 145 -12.08 27.57 -13.91
C SER A 145 -11.62 27.25 -12.49
N TYR A 146 -10.58 27.95 -12.01
CA TYR A 146 -10.07 27.78 -10.64
C TYR A 146 -10.88 28.53 -9.58
N ASP A 147 -11.99 29.17 -9.95
CA ASP A 147 -12.89 29.86 -9.03
C ASP A 147 -13.38 28.93 -7.89
N LEU A 148 -13.89 29.52 -6.81
CA LEU A 148 -14.35 28.77 -5.63
C LEU A 148 -15.44 27.73 -5.95
N GLY A 149 -16.35 28.07 -6.87
CA GLY A 149 -17.34 27.14 -7.40
C GLY A 149 -16.87 26.36 -8.64
N GLY A 150 -15.69 26.65 -9.19
CA GLY A 150 -15.25 26.07 -10.47
C GLY A 150 -16.01 26.62 -11.68
N CYS A 151 -17.34 26.59 -11.69
CA CYS A 151 -18.18 27.13 -12.76
C CYS A 151 -19.00 28.35 -12.31
N ARG A 152 -19.43 29.17 -13.29
CA ARG A 152 -20.22 30.39 -13.12
C ARG A 152 -21.64 30.19 -13.67
N PRO A 153 -22.67 30.84 -13.10
CA PRO A 153 -24.02 30.78 -13.66
C PRO A 153 -24.06 31.37 -15.08
N CYS A 154 -24.96 30.83 -15.91
CA CYS A 154 -25.26 31.34 -17.26
C CYS A 154 -25.87 32.74 -17.24
#